data_AF-Q23W19-F1
#
_entry.id   AF-Q23W19-F1
#
_cell.length_a   1.000
_cell.length_b   1.000
_cell.length_c   1.000
_cell.angle_alpha   90.00
_cell.angle_beta   90.00
_cell.angle_gamma   90.00
#
_symmetry.space_group_name_H-M   'P 1'
#
loop_
_entity.id
_entity.type
_entity.pdbx_description
1 polymer ?
#
loop_
_entity_poly.entity_id
_entity_poly.type
_entity_poly.pdbx_seq_one_letter_code
_entity_poly.pdbx_strand_id
1 'polypeptide(L)'
;MFREDQYFEAKVMLRSYKDAQDCIKTSAERKMNLQNYENLVNIIIDAKKNRGIEFKYEEVQKGPKFQNLKEIKLFQFSNFIFKRYMNTFDDFNGDYDGLKKQLNEGLFNMKRDYDLANQKQ
;
A
#
# COMPACT_ATOMS: atom_id res chain seq x y z
N MET A 1 -54.95 22.97 20.86
CA MET A 1 -53.75 22.87 21.69
C MET A 1 -53.57 21.40 22.03
N PHE A 2 -52.47 20.77 21.61
CA PHE A 2 -52.21 19.36 21.95
C PHE A 2 -52.07 19.21 23.47
N ARG A 3 -52.58 18.12 24.03
CA ARG A 3 -52.47 17.85 25.48
C ARG A 3 -51.00 17.54 25.81
N GLU A 4 -50.52 17.95 26.97
CA GLU A 4 -49.11 17.76 27.38
C GLU A 4 -48.65 16.30 27.29
N ASP A 5 -49.55 15.36 27.58
CA ASP A 5 -49.31 13.92 27.47
C ASP A 5 -48.95 13.50 26.03
N GLN A 6 -49.60 14.09 25.03
CA GLN A 6 -49.33 13.82 23.62
C GLN A 6 -47.96 14.35 23.18
N TYR A 7 -47.51 15.46 23.78
CA TYR A 7 -46.15 15.97 23.57
C TYR A 7 -45.09 15.09 24.22
N PHE A 8 -45.39 14.53 25.40
CA PHE A 8 -44.48 13.61 26.08
C PHE A 8 -44.34 12.30 25.30
N GLU A 9 -45.46 11.70 24.87
CA GLU A 9 -45.47 10.49 24.04
C GLU A 9 -44.71 10.69 22.73
N ALA A 10 -44.93 11.82 22.04
CA ALA A 10 -44.20 12.14 20.80
C ALA A 10 -42.69 12.26 21.03
N LYS A 11 -42.24 12.88 22.15
CA LYS A 11 -40.81 12.96 22.49
C LYS A 11 -40.20 11.60 22.78
N VAL A 12 -40.92 10.74 23.51
CA VAL A 12 -40.49 9.36 23.78
C VAL A 12 -40.35 8.59 22.48
N MET A 13 -41.34 8.66 21.59
CA MET A 13 -41.29 8.01 20.29
C MET A 13 -40.10 8.47 19.44
N LEU A 14 -39.87 9.79 19.34
CA LEU A 14 -38.74 10.34 18.58
C LEU A 14 -37.39 9.90 19.13
N ARG A 15 -37.26 9.83 20.46
CA ARG A 15 -36.04 9.34 21.10
C ARG A 15 -35.82 7.85 20.82
N SER A 16 -36.85 7.02 20.97
CA SER A 16 -36.77 5.59 20.66
C SER A 16 -36.43 5.34 19.19
N TYR A 17 -36.97 6.16 18.28
CA TYR A 17 -36.64 6.07 16.85
C TYR A 17 -35.17 6.39 16.59
N LYS A 18 -34.65 7.47 17.19
CA LYS A 18 -33.23 7.82 17.10
C LYS A 18 -32.32 6.71 17.66
N ASP A 19 -32.65 6.19 18.84
CA ASP A 19 -31.87 5.11 19.47
C ASP A 19 -31.86 3.84 18.60
N ALA A 20 -32.98 3.52 17.94
CA ALA A 20 -33.06 2.41 16.99
C ALA A 20 -32.18 2.65 15.74
N GLN A 21 -32.18 3.87 15.19
CA GLN A 21 -31.30 4.22 14.06
C GLN A 21 -29.82 4.11 14.43
N ASP A 22 -29.44 4.63 15.61
CA ASP A 22 -28.07 4.55 16.11
C ASP A 22 -27.65 3.08 16.33
N CYS A 23 -28.54 2.25 16.89
CA CYS A 23 -28.29 0.81 17.06
C CYS A 23 -28.06 0.08 15.73
N ILE A 24 -28.86 0.38 14.70
CA ILE A 24 -28.70 -0.20 13.36
C ILE A 24 -27.35 0.21 12.77
N LYS A 25 -26.98 1.49 12.88
CA LYS A 25 -25.70 2.01 12.38
C LYS A 25 -24.52 1.31 13.04
N THR A 26 -24.49 1.25 14.37
CA THR A 26 -23.42 0.56 15.11
C THR A 26 -23.35 -0.93 14.78
N SER A 27 -24.50 -1.58 14.58
CA SER A 27 -24.55 -2.99 14.20
C SER A 27 -23.99 -3.22 12.79
N ALA A 28 -24.29 -2.33 11.84
CA ALA A 28 -23.74 -2.37 10.49
C ALA A 28 -22.22 -2.14 10.49
N GLU A 29 -21.73 -1.15 11.24
CA GLU A 29 -20.29 -0.88 11.38
C GLU A 29 -19.55 -2.09 12.00
N ARG A 30 -20.11 -2.70 13.05
CA ARG A 30 -19.55 -3.92 13.65
C ARG A 30 -19.48 -5.07 12.66
N LYS A 31 -20.53 -5.26 11.86
CA LYS A 31 -20.56 -6.31 10.82
C LYS A 31 -19.51 -6.07 9.74
N MET A 32 -19.38 -4.83 9.27
CA MET A 32 -18.36 -4.45 8.30
C MET A 32 -16.95 -4.67 8.85
N ASN A 33 -16.70 -4.27 10.10
CA ASN A 33 -15.42 -4.48 10.75
C ASN A 33 -15.09 -5.97 10.89
N LEU A 34 -16.06 -6.79 11.29
CA LEU A 34 -15.89 -8.25 11.35
C LEU A 34 -15.49 -8.83 10.00
N GLN A 35 -16.21 -8.46 8.92
CA GLN A 35 -15.88 -8.90 7.56
C GLN A 35 -14.48 -8.46 7.13
N ASN A 36 -14.06 -7.25 7.49
CA ASN A 36 -12.70 -6.77 7.22
C ASN A 36 -11.66 -7.61 7.95
N TYR A 37 -11.87 -7.94 9.22
CA TYR A 37 -10.96 -8.81 9.97
C TYR A 37 -10.90 -10.22 9.39
N GLU A 38 -12.04 -10.81 9.03
CA GLU A 38 -12.10 -12.13 8.38
C GLU A 38 -11.30 -12.13 7.07
N ASN A 39 -11.47 -11.09 6.24
CA ASN A 39 -10.72 -10.94 5.00
C ASN A 39 -9.21 -10.84 5.24
N LEU A 40 -8.77 -10.03 6.22
CA LEU A 40 -7.35 -9.90 6.57
C LEU A 40 -6.77 -11.22 7.06
N VAL A 41 -7.50 -11.96 7.89
CA VAL A 41 -7.10 -13.29 8.37
C VAL A 41 -6.95 -14.26 7.20
N ASN A 42 -7.90 -14.28 6.26
CA ASN A 42 -7.83 -15.12 5.08
C ASN A 42 -6.59 -14.79 4.22
N ILE A 43 -6.28 -13.50 4.02
CA ILE A 43 -5.08 -13.07 3.31
C ILE A 43 -3.81 -13.61 3.98
N ILE A 44 -3.74 -13.55 5.32
CA ILE A 44 -2.58 -14.06 6.08
C ILE A 44 -2.47 -15.59 5.96
N ILE A 45 -3.60 -16.30 6.07
CA ILE A 45 -3.64 -17.77 5.92
C ILE A 45 -3.17 -18.19 4.53
N ASP A 46 -3.64 -17.51 3.49
CA ASP A 46 -3.25 -17.79 2.11
C ASP A 46 -1.79 -17.45 1.85
N ALA A 47 -1.30 -16.31 2.38
CA ALA A 47 0.11 -15.95 2.32
C ALA A 47 1.00 -17.00 3.02
N LYS A 48 0.55 -17.55 4.15
CA LYS A 48 1.26 -18.64 4.86
C LYS A 48 1.23 -19.94 4.05
N LYS A 49 0.07 -20.37 3.54
CA LYS A 49 -0.08 -21.57 2.70
C LYS A 49 0.82 -21.51 1.47
N ASN A 50 0.90 -20.35 0.83
CA ASN A 50 1.71 -20.13 -0.35
C ASN A 50 3.21 -19.95 -0.06
N ARG A 51 3.64 -20.07 1.22
CA ARG A 51 5.01 -19.80 1.67
C ARG A 51 5.49 -18.39 1.31
N GLY A 52 4.56 -17.44 1.21
CA GLY A 52 4.83 -16.02 1.07
C GLY A 52 5.33 -15.45 2.39
N ILE A 53 4.75 -15.86 3.51
CA ILE A 53 5.20 -15.47 4.85
C ILE A 53 5.56 -16.70 5.68
N GLU A 54 6.51 -16.55 6.59
CA GLU A 54 6.87 -17.54 7.60
C GLU A 54 6.78 -16.90 8.99
N PHE A 55 6.37 -17.68 9.98
CA PHE A 55 6.33 -17.22 11.36
C PHE A 55 7.53 -17.84 12.08
N LYS A 56 8.44 -17.00 12.59
CA LYS A 56 9.50 -17.44 13.51
C LYS A 56 9.23 -16.82 14.87
N TYR A 57 8.92 -17.66 15.85
CA TYR A 57 8.44 -17.23 17.16
C TYR A 57 7.24 -16.30 17.03
N GLU A 58 7.38 -15.04 17.46
CA GLU A 58 6.34 -14.00 17.42
C GLU A 58 6.49 -13.04 16.23
N GLU A 59 7.48 -13.25 15.35
CA GLU A 59 7.73 -12.35 14.23
C GLU A 59 7.31 -12.94 12.88
N VAL A 60 6.67 -12.11 12.07
CA VAL A 60 6.34 -12.43 10.67
C VAL A 60 7.56 -12.12 9.79
N GLN A 61 8.13 -13.16 9.20
CA GLN A 61 9.25 -13.06 8.27
C GLN A 61 8.80 -13.33 6.82
N LYS A 62 9.56 -12.80 5.87
CA LYS A 62 9.34 -13.08 4.44
C LYS A 62 9.68 -14.54 4.17
N GLY A 63 8.72 -15.28 3.63
CA GLY A 63 8.91 -16.66 3.19
C GLY A 63 9.62 -16.75 1.83
N PRO A 64 10.01 -17.97 1.41
CA PRO A 64 10.78 -18.20 0.19
C PRO A 64 10.02 -17.82 -1.10
N LYS A 65 8.69 -17.76 -1.06
CA LYS A 65 7.84 -17.32 -2.17
C LYS A 65 7.25 -15.93 -1.95
N PHE A 66 7.83 -15.12 -1.05
CA PHE A 66 7.36 -13.75 -0.83
C PHE A 66 7.50 -12.95 -2.12
N GLN A 67 6.38 -12.60 -2.72
CA GLN A 67 6.37 -11.71 -3.87
C GLN A 67 6.33 -10.28 -3.36
N ASN A 68 7.47 -9.58 -3.42
CA ASN A 68 7.47 -8.14 -3.26
C ASN A 68 6.45 -7.54 -4.24
N LEU A 69 5.70 -6.55 -3.77
CA LEU A 69 4.80 -5.76 -4.61
C LEU A 69 5.54 -5.25 -5.86
N LYS A 70 4.83 -5.17 -6.98
CA LYS A 70 5.41 -4.78 -8.28
C LYS A 70 6.07 -3.41 -8.18
N GLU A 71 5.46 -2.50 -7.45
CA GLU A 71 5.90 -1.15 -7.16
C GLU A 71 7.25 -1.14 -6.43
N ILE A 72 7.43 -2.04 -5.45
CA ILE A 72 8.70 -2.19 -4.72
C ILE A 72 9.80 -2.68 -5.66
N LYS A 73 9.50 -3.65 -6.53
CA LYS A 73 10.47 -4.16 -7.52
C LYS A 73 10.85 -3.08 -8.52
N LEU A 74 9.87 -2.30 -9.00
CA LEU A 74 10.11 -1.18 -9.91
C LEU A 74 10.98 -0.11 -9.26
N PHE A 75 10.71 0.24 -8.00
CA PHE A 75 11.52 1.18 -7.23
C PHE A 75 12.96 0.68 -6.99
N GLN A 76 13.12 -0.59 -6.65
CA GLN A 76 14.45 -1.22 -6.52
C GLN A 76 15.19 -1.21 -7.86
N PHE A 77 14.49 -1.48 -8.96
CA PHE A 77 15.05 -1.44 -10.30
C PHE A 77 15.46 -0.03 -10.71
N SER A 78 14.61 0.98 -10.51
CA SER A 78 14.97 2.37 -10.82
C SER A 78 16.19 2.81 -10.02
N ASN A 79 16.24 2.51 -8.71
CA ASN A 79 17.40 2.82 -7.88
C ASN A 79 18.67 2.11 -8.35
N PHE A 80 18.56 0.85 -8.76
CA PHE A 80 19.70 0.13 -9.34
C PHE A 80 20.21 0.81 -10.61
N ILE A 81 19.30 1.21 -11.50
CA ILE A 81 19.63 1.92 -12.73
C ILE A 81 20.32 3.26 -12.44
N PHE A 82 19.76 4.06 -11.54
CA PHE A 82 20.36 5.34 -11.13
C PHE A 82 21.74 5.14 -10.52
N LYS A 83 21.92 4.19 -9.59
CA LYS A 83 23.24 3.91 -9.00
C LYS A 83 24.25 3.41 -10.03
N ARG A 84 23.84 2.57 -10.97
CA ARG A 84 24.75 1.98 -11.96
C ARG A 84 25.21 2.99 -13.00
N TYR A 85 24.31 3.82 -13.50
CA TYR A 85 24.60 4.69 -14.65
C TYR A 85 24.75 6.16 -14.26
N MET A 86 24.30 6.55 -13.07
CA MET A 86 24.25 7.93 -12.59
C MET A 86 24.63 8.03 -11.10
N ASN A 87 25.72 7.36 -10.72
CA ASN A 87 26.16 7.16 -9.33
C ASN A 87 26.46 8.46 -8.54
N THR A 88 26.43 9.62 -9.20
CA THR A 88 26.69 10.95 -8.61
C THR A 88 25.49 11.90 -8.73
N PHE A 89 24.33 11.41 -9.17
CA PHE A 89 23.15 12.25 -9.38
C PHE A 89 22.62 12.85 -8.07
N ASP A 90 22.59 12.06 -7.00
CA ASP A 90 22.06 12.48 -5.70
C ASP A 90 22.95 13.54 -5.00
N ASP A 91 24.24 13.58 -5.32
CA ASP A 91 25.23 14.52 -4.76
C ASP A 91 25.58 15.67 -5.73
N PHE A 92 24.85 15.82 -6.83
CA PHE A 92 25.17 16.82 -7.85
C PHE A 92 24.81 18.24 -7.39
N ASN A 93 25.83 19.02 -7.01
CA ASN A 93 25.73 20.44 -6.67
C ASN A 93 26.36 21.33 -7.75
N GLY A 94 25.96 21.17 -9.02
CA GLY A 94 26.51 21.94 -10.14
C GLY A 94 25.47 22.61 -11.03
N ASP A 95 25.92 23.27 -12.10
CA ASP A 95 25.06 23.96 -13.06
C ASP A 95 24.37 23.01 -14.04
N TYR A 96 23.33 23.51 -14.71
CA TYR A 96 22.52 22.75 -15.67
C TYR A 96 23.35 22.03 -16.76
N ASP A 97 24.41 22.65 -17.25
CA ASP A 97 25.28 22.03 -18.25
C ASP A 97 26.06 20.83 -17.70
N GLY A 98 26.46 20.87 -16.43
CA GLY A 98 27.09 19.75 -15.73
C GLY A 98 26.10 18.60 -15.54
N LEU A 99 24.86 18.91 -15.16
CA LEU A 99 23.78 17.92 -15.03
C LEU A 99 23.49 17.25 -16.36
N LYS A 100 23.37 18.05 -17.43
CA LYS A 100 23.13 17.57 -18.79
C LYS A 100 24.25 16.64 -19.27
N LYS A 101 25.51 16.97 -18.96
CA LYS A 101 26.66 16.13 -19.30
C LYS A 101 26.60 14.78 -18.56
N GLN A 102 26.34 14.78 -17.26
CA GLN A 102 26.20 13.54 -16.48
C GLN A 102 25.05 12.65 -16.98
N LEU A 103 23.89 13.25 -17.27
CA LEU A 103 22.75 12.53 -17.83
C LEU A 103 23.11 11.88 -19.17
N ASN A 104 23.78 12.61 -20.06
CA ASN A 104 24.19 12.11 -21.37
C ASN A 104 25.25 10.99 -21.25
N GLU A 105 26.20 11.11 -20.32
CA GLU A 105 27.19 10.06 -20.04
C GLU A 105 26.51 8.79 -19.50
N GLY A 106 25.56 8.94 -18.57
CA GLY A 106 24.77 7.82 -18.06
C GLY A 106 23.96 7.12 -19.16
N LEU A 107 23.28 7.89 -20.01
CA LEU A 107 22.53 7.36 -21.16
C LEU A 107 23.43 6.66 -22.18
N PHE A 108 24.61 7.22 -22.46
CA PHE A 108 25.59 6.61 -23.36
C PHE A 108 26.07 5.24 -22.84
N ASN A 109 26.43 5.17 -21.55
CA ASN A 109 26.86 3.93 -20.92
C ASN A 109 25.74 2.87 -20.90
N MET A 110 24.51 3.31 -20.66
CA MET A 110 23.34 2.43 -20.68
C MET A 110 23.09 1.84 -22.07
N LYS A 111 23.17 2.68 -23.12
CA LYS A 111 23.04 2.23 -24.51
C LYS A 111 24.16 1.26 -24.90
N ARG A 112 25.40 1.56 -24.51
CA ARG A 112 26.55 0.67 -24.76
C ARG A 112 26.35 -0.71 -24.12
N ASP A 113 25.90 -0.76 -22.86
CA ASP A 113 25.62 -2.03 -22.18
C ASP A 113 24.48 -2.81 -22.85
N TYR A 114 23.44 -2.12 -23.32
CA TYR A 114 22.34 -2.71 -24.07
C TYR A 114 22.82 -3.34 -25.39
N ASP A 115 23.63 -2.60 -26.16
CA ASP A 115 24.18 -3.08 -27.43
C ASP A 115 25.10 -4.30 -27.22
N LEU A 116 25.92 -4.30 -26.16
CA LEU A 116 26.78 -5.43 -25.79
C LEU A 116 25.99 -6.67 -25.35
N ALA A 117 24.85 -6.48 -24.68
CA ALA A 117 23.98 -7.59 -24.28
C ALA A 117 23.30 -8.25 -25.49
N ASN A 118 22.87 -7.44 -26.47
CA ASN A 118 22.25 -7.93 -27.70
C ASN A 118 23.24 -8.64 -28.65
N GLN A 119 24.54 -8.34 -28.56
CA GLN A 119 25.57 -9.04 -29.33
C GLN A 119 25.95 -10.41 -28.74
N LYS A 120 25.55 -10.70 -27.50
CA LYS A 120 25.86 -11.95 -26.79
C LYS A 120 24.69 -12.94 -26.77
N GLN A 121 23.55 -12.58 -27.35
CA GLN A 121 22.41 -13.47 -27.62
C GLN A 121 22.52 -14.03 -29.03
#